data_AF-A0A7X8R4I2-F1
#
_entry.id   AF-A0A7X8R4I2-F1
#
_cell.length_a   1.000
_cell.length_b   1.000
_cell.length_c   1.000
_cell.angle_alpha   90.00
_cell.angle_beta   90.00
_cell.angle_gamma   90.00
#
_symmetry.space_group_name_H-M   'P 1'
#
loop_
_entity.id
_entity.type
_entity.pdbx_description
1 polymer ?
#
loop_
_entity_poly.entity_id
_entity_poly.type
_entity_poly.pdbx_seq_one_letter_code
_entity_poly.pdbx_strand_id
1 'polypeptide(L)'
;KFDMGRFGAEAMRFSPRQSDMMIVSGRVSIKMMPVLQKIYRQMAEPKWVISMGACASTGGVFDTYSTVQGIDRFIPVDVYVPGCPPRPETVIDAVIKLQKKIESERSKDYQ
;
A
#
# COMPACT_ATOMS: atom_id res chain seq x y z
N LYS A 1 9.40 -6.38 -19.04
CA LYS A 1 10.75 -6.30 -18.41
C LYS A 1 10.67 -6.53 -16.89
N PHE A 2 9.63 -6.02 -16.22
CA PHE A 2 9.28 -6.38 -14.84
C PHE A 2 7.83 -6.87 -14.83
N ASP A 3 7.56 -8.01 -14.20
CA ASP A 3 6.25 -8.68 -14.22
C ASP A 3 5.82 -9.04 -12.79
N MET A 4 4.76 -8.38 -12.31
CA MET A 4 4.16 -8.63 -11.01
C MET A 4 3.35 -9.93 -10.98
N GLY A 5 2.91 -10.44 -12.14
CA GLY A 5 2.19 -11.71 -12.24
C GLY A 5 3.03 -12.93 -11.88
N ARG A 6 4.37 -12.83 -11.96
CA ARG A 6 5.27 -13.89 -11.47
C ARG A 6 5.09 -14.19 -9.98
N PHE A 7 4.62 -13.23 -9.21
CA PHE A 7 4.44 -13.34 -7.77
C PHE A 7 2.96 -13.50 -7.38
N GLY A 8 2.08 -13.83 -8.33
CA GLY A 8 0.63 -13.94 -8.09
C GLY A 8 -0.07 -12.59 -7.91
N ALA A 9 0.62 -11.48 -8.17
CA ALA A 9 0.07 -10.12 -8.14
C ALA A 9 -0.33 -9.64 -9.54
N GLU A 10 -0.81 -10.54 -10.41
CA GLU A 10 -1.27 -10.20 -11.77
C GLU A 10 -2.58 -9.42 -11.78
N ALA A 11 -3.43 -9.63 -10.77
CA ALA A 11 -4.81 -9.19 -10.78
C ALA A 11 -4.93 -7.77 -10.23
N MET A 12 -4.53 -6.77 -11.02
CA MET A 12 -4.87 -5.38 -10.77
C MET A 12 -6.38 -5.19 -10.97
N ARG A 13 -7.16 -5.43 -9.92
CA ARG A 13 -8.61 -5.28 -9.94
C ARG A 13 -8.99 -3.85 -9.58
N PHE A 14 -9.86 -3.24 -10.39
CA PHE A 14 -10.34 -1.88 -10.17
C PHE A 14 -11.40 -1.77 -9.08
N SER A 15 -11.93 -2.91 -8.60
CA SER A 15 -12.93 -2.92 -7.52
C SER A 15 -12.27 -3.23 -6.16
N PRO A 16 -12.43 -2.36 -5.14
CA PRO A 16 -11.87 -2.58 -3.81
C PRO A 16 -12.35 -3.87 -3.13
N ARG A 17 -13.54 -4.35 -3.50
CA ARG A 17 -14.14 -5.57 -2.92
C ARG A 17 -13.49 -6.85 -3.42
N GLN A 18 -12.85 -6.81 -4.59
CA GLN A 18 -12.15 -7.95 -5.15
C GLN A 18 -10.63 -7.87 -4.95
N SER A 19 -10.10 -6.72 -4.51
CA SER A 19 -8.69 -6.55 -4.15
C SER A 19 -8.46 -6.93 -2.70
N ASP A 20 -7.38 -7.65 -2.46
CA ASP A 20 -6.86 -8.06 -1.16
C ASP A 20 -5.77 -7.09 -0.63
N MET A 21 -5.06 -6.40 -1.51
CA MET A 21 -4.07 -5.39 -1.15
C MET A 21 -4.32 -4.03 -1.83
N MET A 22 -4.02 -2.96 -1.11
CA MET A 22 -4.08 -1.58 -1.60
C MET A 22 -2.68 -0.97 -1.64
N ILE A 23 -2.26 -0.52 -2.82
CA ILE A 23 -1.00 0.21 -3.00
C ILE A 23 -1.32 1.70 -3.08
N VAL A 24 -0.79 2.47 -2.14
CA VAL A 24 -0.96 3.93 -2.11
C VAL A 24 0.22 4.55 -2.85
N SER A 25 0.02 4.79 -4.13
CA SER A 25 1.04 5.33 -5.04
C SER A 25 1.01 6.85 -5.10
N GLY A 26 1.87 7.50 -4.33
CA GLY A 26 2.12 8.94 -4.43
C GLY A 26 1.50 9.78 -3.32
N ARG A 27 1.39 11.08 -3.56
CA ARG A 27 0.90 12.05 -2.56
C ARG A 27 -0.61 11.97 -2.37
N VAL A 28 -1.06 12.12 -1.13
CA VAL A 28 -2.49 12.18 -0.77
C VAL A 28 -2.83 13.61 -0.35
N SER A 29 -3.81 14.21 -1.01
CA SER A 29 -4.35 15.51 -0.59
C SER A 29 -5.38 15.33 0.52
N ILE A 30 -5.58 16.37 1.34
CA ILE A 30 -6.58 16.36 2.41
C ILE A 30 -7.98 16.00 1.88
N LYS A 31 -8.32 16.49 0.68
CA LYS A 31 -9.61 16.19 0.02
C LYS A 31 -9.74 14.73 -0.39
N MET A 32 -8.63 14.06 -0.74
CA MET A 32 -8.63 12.65 -1.16
C MET A 32 -8.65 11.68 0.03
N MET A 33 -8.19 12.12 1.20
CA MET A 33 -8.13 11.32 2.42
C MET A 33 -9.44 10.60 2.80
N PRO A 34 -10.62 11.25 2.84
CA PRO A 34 -11.88 10.57 3.17
C PRO A 34 -12.29 9.53 2.12
N VAL A 35 -11.96 9.76 0.85
CA VAL A 35 -12.23 8.80 -0.23
C VAL A 35 -11.39 7.54 -0.04
N LEU A 36 -10.12 7.73 0.31
CA LEU A 36 -9.20 6.62 0.56
C LEU A 36 -9.62 5.78 1.77
N GLN A 37 -10.07 6.43 2.86
CA GLN A 37 -10.64 5.72 4.02
C GLN A 37 -11.89 4.94 3.65
N LYS A 38 -12.75 5.48 2.77
CA LYS A 38 -13.94 4.78 2.30
C LYS A 38 -13.58 3.54 1.48
N ILE A 39 -12.57 3.64 0.60
CA ILE A 39 -12.06 2.50 -0.18
C ILE A 39 -11.52 1.42 0.76
N TYR A 40 -10.68 1.79 1.72
CA TYR A 40 -10.11 0.86 2.70
C TYR A 40 -11.18 0.13 3.54
N ARG A 41 -12.27 0.83 3.89
CA ARG A 41 -13.42 0.24 4.60
C ARG A 41 -14.26 -0.70 3.73
N GLN A 42 -14.21 -0.57 2.42
CA GLN A 42 -14.97 -1.42 1.49
C GLN A 42 -14.25 -2.72 1.12
N MET A 43 -12.94 -2.80 1.36
CA MET A 43 -12.15 -4.02 1.19
C MET A 43 -12.53 -5.07 2.23
N ALA A 44 -12.58 -6.34 1.82
CA ALA A 44 -12.82 -7.47 2.71
C ALA A 44 -11.57 -7.80 3.53
N GLU A 45 -11.72 -8.21 4.79
CA GLU A 45 -10.63 -8.84 5.55
C GLU A 45 -10.30 -10.24 4.99
N PRO A 46 -9.01 -10.62 4.87
CA PRO A 46 -7.80 -9.89 5.23
C PRO A 46 -7.39 -8.85 4.17
N LYS A 47 -6.95 -7.67 4.61
CA LYS A 47 -6.53 -6.57 3.73
C LYS A 47 -5.18 -6.02 4.14
N TRP A 48 -4.36 -5.69 3.14
CA TRP A 48 -3.02 -5.17 3.35
C TRP A 48 -2.79 -3.85 2.63
N VAL A 49 -1.96 -2.99 3.21
CA VAL A 49 -1.67 -1.66 2.66
C VAL A 49 -0.18 -1.46 2.47
N ILE A 50 0.22 -1.14 1.24
CA ILE A 50 1.59 -0.76 0.91
C ILE A 50 1.65 0.75 0.67
N SER A 51 2.51 1.43 1.43
CA SER A 51 2.82 2.85 1.21
C SER A 51 3.95 2.96 0.19
N MET A 52 3.66 3.50 -0.99
CA MET A 52 4.64 3.60 -2.07
C MET A 52 5.16 5.03 -2.23
N GLY A 53 6.45 5.18 -1.91
CA GLY A 53 7.22 6.40 -2.07
C GLY A 53 7.15 7.34 -0.87
N ALA A 54 8.12 8.25 -0.81
CA ALA A 54 8.28 9.19 0.31
C ALA A 54 7.04 10.06 0.54
N CYS A 55 6.31 10.38 -0.54
CA CYS A 55 5.09 11.19 -0.47
C CYS A 55 3.96 10.51 0.33
N ALA A 56 3.78 9.20 0.20
CA ALA A 56 2.75 8.47 0.93
C ALA A 56 3.19 8.19 2.38
N SER A 57 4.48 7.96 2.60
CA SER A 57 5.01 7.59 3.92
C SER A 57 5.15 8.79 4.86
N THR A 58 5.76 9.88 4.40
CA THR A 58 6.09 11.04 5.25
C THR A 58 5.69 12.38 4.64
N GLY A 59 4.98 12.40 3.50
CA GLY A 59 4.70 13.61 2.72
C GLY A 59 5.84 14.02 1.76
N GLY A 60 7.04 13.48 1.97
CA GLY A 60 8.18 13.61 1.06
C GLY A 60 8.62 15.07 0.88
N VAL A 61 8.68 15.52 -0.38
CA VAL A 61 9.07 16.89 -0.74
C VAL A 61 7.93 17.90 -0.49
N PHE A 62 6.70 17.42 -0.29
CA PHE A 62 5.51 18.26 -0.18
C PHE A 62 5.15 18.50 1.29
N ASP A 63 5.81 19.47 1.91
CA ASP A 63 5.34 20.05 3.17
C ASP A 63 4.40 21.23 2.88
N THR A 64 3.14 20.93 2.58
CA THR A 64 2.16 21.93 2.19
C THR A 64 0.83 21.68 2.90
N TYR A 65 0.08 22.75 3.17
CA TYR A 65 -1.24 22.70 3.81
C TYR A 65 -2.28 21.80 3.08
N SER A 66 -2.04 21.45 1.82
CA SER A 66 -2.98 20.69 1.00
C SER A 66 -2.74 19.18 1.04
N THR A 67 -1.58 18.75 1.54
CA THR A 67 -1.12 17.36 1.55
C THR A 67 -1.12 16.77 2.96
N VAL A 68 -1.45 15.49 3.05
CA VAL A 68 -1.38 14.75 4.30
C VAL A 68 0.07 14.31 4.56
N GLN A 69 0.60 14.66 5.72
CA GLN A 69 1.94 14.24 6.16
C GLN A 69 1.91 12.81 6.70
N GLY A 70 1.98 11.86 5.76
CA GLY A 70 1.99 10.43 6.03
C GLY A 70 0.60 9.80 6.16
N ILE A 71 0.38 8.71 5.42
CA ILE A 71 -0.89 7.98 5.43
C ILE A 71 -1.13 7.17 6.71
N ASP A 72 -0.06 6.82 7.41
CA ASP A 72 -0.06 5.96 8.61
C ASP A 72 -0.94 6.51 9.74
N ARG A 73 -1.17 7.84 9.75
CA ARG A 73 -2.07 8.50 10.72
C ARG A 73 -3.53 8.09 10.58
N PHE A 74 -3.93 7.55 9.43
CA PHE A 74 -5.34 7.31 9.10
C PHE A 74 -5.65 5.88 8.69
N ILE A 75 -4.70 5.20 8.03
CA ILE A 75 -4.86 3.84 7.52
C ILE A 75 -3.60 3.08 7.96
N PRO A 76 -3.73 1.88 8.56
CA PRO A 76 -2.57 1.10 8.96
C PRO A 76 -1.79 0.66 7.73
N VAL A 77 -0.47 0.88 7.75
CA VAL A 77 0.44 0.49 6.66
C VAL A 77 1.22 -0.75 7.07
N ASP A 78 1.27 -1.75 6.18
CA ASP A 78 2.01 -2.99 6.42
C ASP A 78 3.46 -2.91 5.97
N VAL A 79 3.68 -2.33 4.79
CA VAL A 79 5.00 -2.27 4.15
C VAL A 79 5.23 -0.88 3.56
N TYR A 80 6.42 -0.35 3.82
CA TYR A 80 6.88 0.93 3.30
C TYR A 80 7.87 0.72 2.15
N VAL A 81 7.66 1.41 1.03
CA VAL A 81 8.56 1.40 -0.13
C VAL A 81 9.21 2.77 -0.26
N PRO A 82 10.48 2.93 0.13
CA PRO A 82 11.17 4.20 -0.03
C PRO A 82 11.44 4.49 -1.51
N GLY A 83 11.31 5.76 -1.91
CA GLY A 83 11.62 6.22 -3.27
C GLY A 83 10.86 7.48 -3.68
N CYS A 84 11.39 8.20 -4.68
CA CYS A 84 10.74 9.39 -5.24
C CYS A 84 11.12 9.61 -6.73
N PRO A 85 10.61 8.79 -7.67
CA PRO A 85 9.79 7.58 -7.49
C PRO A 85 10.63 6.31 -7.24
N PRO A 86 10.08 5.27 -6.59
CA PRO A 86 10.80 4.01 -6.38
C PRO A 86 11.05 3.28 -7.69
N ARG A 87 12.14 2.50 -7.75
CA ARG A 87 12.43 1.63 -8.90
C ARG A 87 11.42 0.48 -8.93
N PRO A 88 11.01 -0.01 -10.12
CA PRO A 88 10.08 -1.14 -10.23
C PRO A 88 10.54 -2.39 -9.46
N GLU A 89 11.85 -2.64 -9.41
CA GLU A 89 12.46 -3.73 -8.62
C GLU A 89 12.16 -3.61 -7.12
N THR A 90 12.18 -2.39 -6.58
CA THR A 90 11.90 -2.11 -5.17
C THR A 90 10.42 -2.34 -4.83
N VAL A 91 9.52 -2.07 -5.79
CA VAL A 91 8.09 -2.38 -5.63
C VAL A 91 7.86 -3.89 -5.60
N ILE A 92 8.55 -4.64 -6.46
CA ILE A 92 8.50 -6.11 -6.45
C ILE A 92 9.03 -6.66 -5.12
N ASP A 93 10.16 -6.16 -4.63
CA ASP A 93 10.71 -6.56 -3.33
C ASP A 93 9.74 -6.26 -2.18
N ALA A 94 8.99 -5.16 -2.25
CA ALA A 94 7.96 -4.84 -1.28
C ALA A 94 6.80 -5.85 -1.28
N VAL A 95 6.37 -6.31 -2.45
CA VAL A 95 5.35 -7.38 -2.56
C VAL A 95 5.88 -8.69 -1.98
N ILE A 96 7.13 -9.05 -2.27
CA ILE A 96 7.77 -10.26 -1.70
C ILE A 96 7.87 -10.15 -0.18
N LYS A 97 8.25 -8.98 0.35
CA LYS A 97 8.27 -8.72 1.80
C LYS A 97 6.89 -8.84 2.43
N LEU A 98 5.86 -8.35 1.76
CA LEU A 98 4.48 -8.51 2.22
C LEU A 98 4.07 -9.99 2.27
N GLN A 99 4.38 -10.77 1.23
CA GLN A 99 4.09 -12.21 1.20
C GLN A 99 4.77 -12.95 2.36
N LYS A 100 6.04 -12.65 2.64
CA LYS A 100 6.76 -13.20 3.79
C LYS A 100 6.13 -12.81 5.14
N LYS A 101 5.64 -11.57 5.26
CA LYS A 101 4.91 -11.11 6.44
C LYS A 101 3.63 -11.92 6.64
N ILE A 102 2.85 -12.10 5.57
CA ILE A 102 1.60 -12.89 5.59
C ILE A 102 1.87 -14.36 5.97
N GLU A 103 2.91 -14.97 5.42
CA GLU A 103 3.31 -16.34 5.75
C GLU A 103 3.60 -16.48 7.26
N SER A 104 4.28 -15.50 7.85
CA SER A 104 4.59 -15.48 9.29
C SER A 104 3.37 -15.27 10.20
N GLU A 105 2.38 -14.49 9.74
CA GLU A 105 1.14 -14.23 10.50
C GLU A 105 0.22 -15.46 10.47
N ARG A 106 0.09 -16.11 9.31
CA ARG A 106 -0.77 -17.28 9.13
C ARG A 106 -0.39 -18.48 10.00
N SER A 107 0.89 -18.59 10.41
CA SER A 107 1.35 -19.62 11.35
C SER A 107 0.90 -19.37 12.80
N LYS A 108 0.52 -18.14 13.17
CA LYS A 108 0.11 -17.78 14.53
C LYS A 108 -1.40 -17.89 14.74
N ASP A 109 -2.18 -17.69 13.68
CA ASP A 109 -3.65 -17.74 13.76
C ASP A 109 -4.22 -19.19 13.73
N TYR A 110 -3.39 -20.18 13.41
CA TYR A 110 -3.76 -21.61 13.38
C TYR A 110 -3.20 -22.43 14.57
N GLN A 111 -2.55 -21.79 15.54
CA GLN A 111 -2.18 -22.37 16.84
C GLN A 111 -3.17 -21.94 17.92
#